data_AF-A0A918CRK6-F1
#
_entry.id   AF-A0A918CRK6-F1
#
_cell.length_a   1.000
_cell.length_b   1.000
_cell.length_c   1.000
_cell.angle_alpha   90.00
_cell.angle_beta   90.00
_cell.angle_gamma   90.00
#
_symmetry.space_group_name_H-M   'P 1'
#
loop_
_entity.id
_entity.type
_entity.pdbx_description
1 polymer ?
#
loop_
_entity_poly.entity_id
_entity_poly.type
_entity_poly.pdbx_seq_one_letter_code
_entity_poly.pdbx_strand_id
1 'polypeptide(L)'
;MATVLSVSGSPSAASRTGRLLRHLDRRLAAQGHEVVPLDVRTIPAEALLGADVRHPAIVEATELFARADGVVIGTPAYKASYSGVLKALLDKDITVSEDCTLVLAPAAAEALTPAVDQFSVALLGRLPALAAAS
;
A
#
# COMPACT_ATOMS: atom_id res chain seq x y z
N MET A 1 -14.41 11.76 -12.02
CA MET A 1 -12.96 12.01 -11.83
C MET A 1 -12.65 11.59 -10.40
N ALA A 2 -11.65 10.74 -10.20
CA ALA A 2 -11.26 10.24 -8.88
C ALA A 2 -9.78 10.53 -8.65
N THR A 3 -9.40 10.78 -7.42
CA THR A 3 -8.02 11.00 -6.98
C THR A 3 -7.41 9.67 -6.57
N VAL A 4 -6.38 9.22 -7.30
CA VAL A 4 -5.72 7.94 -7.06
C VAL A 4 -4.32 8.19 -6.49
N LEU A 5 -4.06 7.68 -5.29
CA LEU A 5 -2.72 7.67 -4.70
C LEU A 5 -1.94 6.46 -5.22
N SER A 6 -0.81 6.71 -5.87
CA SER A 6 0.07 5.68 -6.43
C SER A 6 1.32 5.53 -5.57
N VAL A 7 1.37 4.46 -4.76
CA VAL A 7 2.39 4.27 -3.72
C VAL A 7 3.45 3.27 -4.18
N SER A 8 4.69 3.72 -4.32
CA SER A 8 5.85 2.89 -4.62
C SER A 8 6.57 2.47 -3.34
N GLY A 9 6.48 1.19 -3.02
CA GLY A 9 7.20 0.57 -1.90
C GLY A 9 8.64 0.19 -2.24
N SER A 10 9.15 0.49 -3.44
CA SER A 10 10.51 0.08 -3.80
C SER A 10 11.57 0.96 -3.14
N PRO A 11 12.66 0.39 -2.58
CA PRO A 11 13.81 1.17 -2.14
C PRO A 11 14.62 1.77 -3.32
N SER A 12 14.39 1.30 -4.56
CA SER A 12 15.19 1.70 -5.73
C SER A 12 14.38 2.51 -6.75
N ALA A 13 15.02 3.57 -7.27
CA ALA A 13 14.47 4.43 -8.33
C ALA A 13 14.18 3.69 -9.63
N ALA A 14 15.07 2.76 -9.97
CA ALA A 14 15.04 2.04 -11.24
C ALA A 14 14.37 0.66 -11.10
N SER A 15 13.38 0.52 -10.21
CA SER A 15 12.74 -0.77 -9.97
C SER A 15 11.75 -1.14 -11.08
N ARG A 16 11.66 -2.44 -11.39
CA ARG A 16 10.66 -3.00 -12.30
C ARG A 16 9.24 -2.70 -11.82
N THR A 17 9.01 -2.83 -10.51
CA THR A 17 7.75 -2.49 -9.86
C THR A 17 7.41 -1.00 -10.02
N GLY A 18 8.36 -0.10 -9.76
CA GLY A 18 8.16 1.34 -9.96
C GLY A 18 7.87 1.69 -11.42
N ARG A 19 8.56 1.07 -12.38
CA ARG A 19 8.27 1.24 -13.82
C ARG A 19 6.86 0.78 -14.20
N LEU A 20 6.40 -0.35 -13.66
CA LEU A 20 5.04 -0.84 -13.88
C LEU A 20 4.01 0.11 -13.26
N LEU A 21 4.27 0.58 -12.04
CA LEU A 21 3.40 1.53 -11.34
C LEU A 21 3.27 2.83 -12.15
N ARG A 22 4.38 3.41 -12.63
CA ARG A 22 4.35 4.59 -13.51
C ARG A 22 3.68 4.35 -14.86
N HIS A 23 3.63 3.11 -15.34
CA HIS A 23 2.84 2.76 -16.52
C HIS A 23 1.33 2.78 -16.21
N LEU A 24 0.93 2.26 -15.04
CA LEU A 24 -0.47 2.33 -14.57
C LEU A 24 -0.92 3.76 -14.32
N ASP A 25 -0.08 4.61 -13.72
CA ASP A 25 -0.38 6.03 -13.50
C ASP A 25 -0.79 6.73 -14.80
N ARG A 26 -0.01 6.50 -15.87
CA ARG A 26 -0.29 7.10 -17.19
C ARG A 26 -1.62 6.63 -17.76
N ARG A 27 -2.02 5.38 -17.51
CA ARG A 27 -3.29 4.84 -17.98
C ARG A 27 -4.46 5.42 -17.20
N LEU A 28 -4.34 5.54 -15.88
CA LEU A 28 -5.36 6.15 -15.02
C LEU A 28 -5.54 7.63 -15.35
N ALA A 29 -4.44 8.37 -15.55
CA ALA A 29 -4.49 9.75 -15.99
C ALA A 29 -5.17 9.89 -17.37
N ALA A 30 -4.87 9.00 -18.32
CA ALA A 30 -5.52 8.98 -19.63
C ALA A 30 -7.03 8.66 -19.57
N GLN A 31 -7.50 8.06 -18.48
CA GLN A 31 -8.93 7.81 -18.22
C GLN A 31 -9.61 8.98 -17.49
N GLY A 32 -8.91 10.08 -17.23
CA GLY A 32 -9.45 11.26 -16.58
C GLY A 32 -9.46 11.19 -15.05
N HIS A 33 -8.60 10.37 -14.45
CA HIS A 33 -8.32 10.37 -13.01
C HIS A 33 -7.15 11.29 -12.68
N GLU A 34 -7.17 11.90 -11.50
CA GLU A 34 -5.99 12.55 -10.94
C GLU A 34 -5.13 11.48 -10.29
N VAL A 35 -3.83 11.45 -10.58
CA VAL A 35 -2.92 10.45 -10.01
C VAL A 35 -1.79 11.15 -9.26
N VAL A 36 -1.72 10.90 -7.96
CA VAL A 36 -0.71 11.47 -7.07
C VAL A 36 0.32 10.39 -6.73
N PRO A 37 1.58 10.50 -7.18
CA PRO A 37 2.60 9.52 -6.85
C PRO A 37 3.22 9.77 -5.47
N LEU A 38 3.41 8.69 -4.70
CA LEU A 38 4.13 8.67 -3.43
C LEU A 38 5.22 7.59 -3.47
N ASP A 39 6.47 8.00 -3.51
CA ASP A 39 7.62 7.11 -3.37
C ASP A 39 7.97 6.97 -1.88
N VAL A 40 7.69 5.83 -1.23
CA VAL A 40 7.91 5.68 0.22
C VAL A 40 9.38 5.90 0.62
N ARG A 41 10.31 5.56 -0.29
CA ARG A 41 11.75 5.81 -0.13
C ARG A 41 12.15 7.28 -0.01
N THR A 42 11.27 8.23 -0.32
CA THR A 42 11.55 9.67 -0.15
C THR A 42 11.09 10.20 1.20
N ILE A 43 10.37 9.39 1.98
CA ILE A 43 10.03 9.72 3.37
C ILE A 43 11.27 9.48 4.24
N PRO A 44 11.61 10.39 5.18
CA PRO A 44 12.73 10.22 6.09
C PRO A 44 12.65 8.89 6.85
N ALA A 45 13.76 8.14 6.84
CA ALA A 45 13.80 6.79 7.40
C ALA A 45 13.62 6.82 8.93
N GLU A 46 14.18 7.83 9.60
CA GLU A 46 14.02 8.06 11.03
C GLU A 46 12.55 8.27 11.42
N ALA A 47 11.77 8.93 10.58
CA ALA A 47 10.35 9.15 10.82
C ALA A 47 9.55 7.84 10.66
N LEU A 48 9.86 7.05 9.62
CA LEU A 48 9.22 5.75 9.39
C LEU A 48 9.59 4.72 10.45
N LEU A 49 10.89 4.55 10.74
CA LEU A 49 11.40 3.54 11.67
C LEU A 49 11.14 3.91 13.12
N GLY A 50 11.12 5.20 13.44
CA GLY A 50 10.77 5.71 14.76
C GLY A 50 9.27 5.85 15.01
N ALA A 51 8.43 5.56 14.02
CA ALA A 51 6.98 5.76 14.05
C ALA A 51 6.56 7.17 14.53
N ASP A 52 7.30 8.21 14.14
CA ASP A 52 7.01 9.59 14.54
C ASP A 52 5.85 10.15 13.72
N VAL A 53 4.63 9.90 14.19
CA VAL A 53 3.38 10.34 13.57
C VAL A 53 3.23 11.86 13.45
N ARG A 54 4.07 12.63 14.16
CA ARG A 54 4.06 14.10 14.11
C ARG A 54 5.04 14.65 13.07
N HIS A 55 5.91 13.80 12.52
CA HIS A 55 6.88 14.23 11.54
C HIS A 55 6.15 14.76 10.28
N PRO A 56 6.50 15.95 9.75
CA PRO A 56 5.76 16.58 8.66
C PRO A 56 5.54 15.67 7.43
N ALA A 57 6.57 14.90 7.04
CA ALA A 57 6.46 13.94 5.93
C ALA A 57 5.46 12.78 6.19
N ILE A 58 5.27 12.37 7.44
CA ILE A 58 4.30 11.33 7.83
C ILE A 58 2.89 11.90 7.84
N VAL A 59 2.74 13.13 8.33
CA VAL A 59 1.47 13.88 8.28
C VAL A 59 1.06 14.06 6.82
N GLU A 60 1.94 14.58 5.97
CA GLU A 60 1.69 14.77 4.53
C GLU A 60 1.28 13.45 3.84
N ALA A 61 2.02 12.36 4.07
CA ALA A 61 1.67 11.06 3.53
C ALA A 61 0.28 10.59 4.01
N THR A 62 -0.02 10.76 5.30
CA THR A 62 -1.32 10.38 5.88
C THR A 62 -2.46 11.20 5.29
N GLU A 63 -2.26 12.49 5.07
CA GLU A 63 -3.24 13.33 4.39
C GLU A 63 -3.45 12.95 2.92
N LEU A 64 -2.39 12.52 2.22
CA LEU A 64 -2.52 11.99 0.86
C LEU A 64 -3.39 10.73 0.83
N PHE A 65 -3.22 9.83 1.80
CA PHE A 65 -4.11 8.67 1.94
C PHE A 65 -5.56 9.09 2.23
N ALA A 66 -5.76 10.03 3.15
CA ALA A 66 -7.10 10.49 3.54
C ALA A 66 -7.86 11.19 2.41
N ARG A 67 -7.16 11.84 1.47
CA ARG A 67 -7.75 12.54 0.32
C ARG A 67 -7.96 11.65 -0.90
N ALA A 68 -7.45 10.42 -0.90
CA ALA A 68 -7.52 9.54 -2.06
C ALA A 68 -8.87 8.82 -2.13
N ASP A 69 -9.50 8.84 -3.31
CA ASP A 69 -10.67 8.00 -3.61
C ASP A 69 -10.27 6.54 -3.88
N GLY A 70 -9.00 6.31 -4.23
CA GLY A 70 -8.44 4.98 -4.44
C GLY A 70 -6.92 4.96 -4.30
N VAL A 71 -6.37 3.79 -3.96
CA VAL A 71 -4.92 3.61 -3.75
C VAL A 71 -4.42 2.45 -4.60
N VAL A 72 -3.31 2.66 -5.31
CA VAL A 72 -2.57 1.61 -6.01
C VAL A 72 -1.20 1.47 -5.37
N ILE A 73 -0.85 0.28 -4.88
CA ILE A 73 0.43 0.03 -4.21
C ILE A 73 1.30 -0.88 -5.08
N GLY A 74 2.45 -0.37 -5.50
CA GLY A 74 3.49 -1.15 -6.17
C GLY A 74 4.63 -1.48 -5.22
N THR A 75 4.72 -2.73 -4.75
CA THR A 75 5.86 -3.21 -3.95
C THR A 75 6.53 -4.43 -4.59
N PRO A 76 7.88 -4.49 -4.64
CA PRO A 76 8.58 -5.74 -4.93
C PRO A 76 8.36 -6.75 -3.79
N ALA A 77 8.32 -8.04 -4.13
CA ALA A 77 8.36 -9.11 -3.14
C ALA A 77 9.81 -9.30 -2.65
N TYR A 78 10.08 -9.02 -1.38
CA TYR A 78 11.35 -9.31 -0.72
C TYR A 78 11.12 -10.42 0.31
N LYS A 79 11.83 -11.55 0.19
CA LYS A 79 11.66 -12.74 1.06
C LYS A 79 10.20 -13.23 1.17
N ALA A 80 9.49 -13.28 0.03
CA ALA A 80 8.06 -13.64 -0.05
C ALA A 80 7.12 -12.74 0.77
N SER A 81 7.55 -11.53 1.10
CA SER A 81 6.77 -10.51 1.81
C SER A 81 6.86 -9.16 1.11
N TYR A 82 6.04 -8.20 1.54
CA TYR A 82 6.11 -6.81 1.10
C TYR A 82 7.50 -6.22 1.43
N SER A 83 7.91 -5.15 0.75
CA SER A 83 9.18 -4.52 1.07
C SER A 83 9.18 -3.97 2.51
N GLY A 84 10.32 -4.01 3.19
CA GLY A 84 10.45 -3.43 4.53
C GLY A 84 10.14 -1.93 4.58
N VAL A 85 10.39 -1.22 3.48
CA VAL A 85 10.09 0.21 3.33
C VAL A 85 8.58 0.45 3.30
N LEU A 86 7.82 -0.35 2.53
CA LEU A 86 6.36 -0.26 2.54
C LEU A 86 5.79 -0.69 3.89
N LYS A 87 6.31 -1.76 4.48
CA LYS A 87 5.88 -2.25 5.79
C LYS A 87 6.08 -1.19 6.89
N ALA A 88 7.21 -0.49 6.89
CA ALA A 88 7.47 0.60 7.83
C ALA A 88 6.46 1.75 7.71
N LEU A 89 6.00 2.07 6.50
CA LEU A 89 4.94 3.06 6.30
C LEU A 89 3.57 2.57 6.80
N LEU A 90 3.25 1.29 6.60
CA LEU A 90 1.97 0.71 6.98
C LEU A 90 1.88 0.38 8.47
N ASP A 91 3.00 0.14 9.15
CA ASP A 91 3.03 -0.30 10.56
C ASP A 91 2.43 0.69 11.54
N LYS A 92 2.41 1.99 11.21
CA LYS A 92 1.73 2.99 12.04
C LYS A 92 0.22 2.76 12.14
N ASP A 93 -0.37 2.11 11.14
CA ASP A 93 -1.81 1.89 11.02
C ASP A 93 -2.19 0.45 11.39
N ILE A 94 -1.23 -0.38 11.84
CA ILE A 94 -1.42 -1.78 12.24
C ILE A 94 -0.98 -1.94 13.69
N THR A 95 -1.91 -2.28 14.57
CA THR A 95 -1.64 -2.68 15.96
C THR A 95 -1.92 -4.17 16.13
N VAL A 96 -1.13 -4.85 16.97
CA VAL A 96 -1.43 -6.22 17.39
C VAL A 96 -1.83 -6.17 18.86
N SER A 97 -3.05 -6.59 19.16
CA SER A 97 -3.58 -6.70 20.53
C SER A 97 -2.88 -7.81 21.31
N GLU A 98 -3.02 -7.83 22.64
CA GLU A 98 -2.40 -8.84 23.52
C GLU A 98 -2.84 -10.28 23.21
N ASP A 99 -4.00 -10.47 22.60
CA ASP A 99 -4.52 -11.75 22.14
C ASP A 99 -4.07 -12.13 20.71
N CYS A 100 -3.07 -11.43 20.18
CA CYS A 100 -2.56 -11.57 18.81
C CYS A 100 -3.58 -11.21 17.71
N THR A 101 -4.67 -10.50 18.04
CA THR A 101 -5.58 -9.97 17.01
C THR A 101 -4.97 -8.75 16.33
N LEU A 102 -5.10 -8.71 15.00
CA LEU A 102 -4.56 -7.64 14.17
C LEU A 102 -5.62 -6.54 14.02
N VAL A 103 -5.34 -5.37 14.58
CA VAL A 103 -6.24 -4.21 14.59
C VAL A 103 -5.69 -3.16 13.64
N LEU A 104 -6.47 -2.81 12.64
CA LEU A 104 -6.14 -1.71 11.73
C LEU A 104 -6.73 -0.41 12.30
N ALA A 105 -6.02 0.71 12.12
CA ALA A 105 -6.59 2.03 12.35
C ALA A 105 -7.88 2.17 11.51
N PRO A 106 -8.99 2.76 12.05
CA PRO A 106 -10.29 2.73 11.37
C PRO A 106 -10.26 3.23 9.92
N ALA A 107 -9.54 4.33 9.65
CA ALA A 107 -9.39 4.87 8.29
C ALA A 107 -8.60 3.92 7.35
N ALA A 108 -7.60 3.22 7.88
CA ALA A 108 -6.87 2.22 7.12
C ALA A 108 -7.69 0.95 6.88
N ALA A 109 -8.52 0.55 7.86
CA ALA A 109 -9.45 -0.56 7.72
C ALA A 109 -10.46 -0.30 6.59
N GLU A 110 -11.13 0.85 6.60
CA GLU A 110 -12.09 1.23 5.56
C GLU A 110 -11.47 1.27 4.15
N ALA A 111 -10.26 1.82 4.03
CA ALA A 111 -9.54 1.88 2.75
C ALA A 111 -9.08 0.49 2.25
N LEU A 112 -8.78 -0.44 3.16
CA LEU A 112 -8.26 -1.76 2.82
C LEU A 112 -9.34 -2.83 2.64
N THR A 113 -10.54 -2.64 3.20
CA THR A 113 -11.66 -3.60 3.08
C THR A 113 -11.93 -4.06 1.64
N PRO A 114 -12.07 -3.17 0.64
CA PRO A 114 -12.37 -3.60 -0.73
C PRO A 114 -11.25 -4.44 -1.35
N ALA A 115 -9.99 -4.11 -1.04
CA ALA A 115 -8.82 -4.84 -1.52
C ALA A 115 -8.72 -6.23 -0.87
N VAL A 116 -8.97 -6.32 0.44
CA VAL A 116 -8.99 -7.58 1.19
C VAL A 116 -10.15 -8.47 0.74
N ASP A 117 -11.33 -7.91 0.50
CA ASP A 117 -12.50 -8.64 0.01
C ASP A 117 -12.22 -9.22 -1.38
N GLN A 118 -11.67 -8.41 -2.30
CA GLN A 118 -11.33 -8.87 -3.64
C GLN A 118 -10.24 -9.96 -3.61
N PHE A 119 -9.23 -9.82 -2.75
CA PHE A 119 -8.18 -10.83 -2.57
C PHE A 119 -8.72 -12.11 -1.94
N SER A 120 -9.60 -12.01 -0.95
CA SER A 120 -10.23 -13.15 -0.26
C SER A 120 -11.14 -13.92 -1.22
N VAL A 121 -11.92 -13.23 -2.06
CA VAL A 121 -12.70 -13.85 -3.14
C VAL A 121 -11.78 -14.58 -4.12
N ALA A 122 -10.65 -13.97 -4.50
CA ALA A 122 -9.67 -14.60 -5.40
C ALA A 122 -8.95 -15.80 -4.75
N LEU A 123 -8.72 -15.78 -3.44
CA LEU A 123 -8.09 -16.89 -2.71
C LEU A 123 -9.09 -18.05 -2.49
N LEU A 124 -10.28 -17.75 -1.98
CA LEU A 124 -11.33 -18.74 -1.69
C LEU A 124 -11.87 -19.37 -2.98
N GLY A 125 -11.92 -18.62 -4.08
CA GLY A 125 -12.21 -19.15 -5.42
C GLY A 125 -11.10 -20.03 -6.01
N ARG A 126 -9.88 -20.00 -5.44
CA ARG A 126 -8.71 -20.80 -5.86
C ARG A 126 -8.36 -21.96 -4.92
N LEU A 127 -8.91 -22.01 -3.72
CA LEU A 127 -8.73 -23.16 -2.81
C LEU A 127 -9.14 -24.52 -3.43
N PRO A 128 -10.24 -24.66 -4.20
CA PRO A 128 -10.52 -25.93 -4.88
C PRO A 128 -9.56 -26.22 -6.05
N ALA A 129 -8.94 -25.20 -6.65
CA ALA A 129 -7.98 -25.37 -7.75
C ALA A 129 -6.57 -25.77 -7.28
N LEU A 130 -6.19 -25.40 -6.05
CA LEU A 130 -4.91 -25.79 -5.44
C LEU A 130 -4.94 -27.22 -4.85
N ALA A 131 -6.11 -27.71 -4.44
CA ALA A 131 -6.29 -29.10 -4.00
C ALA A 131 -6.31 -30.13 -5.16
N ALA A 132 -6.53 -29.66 -6.40
CA ALA A 132 -6.53 -30.50 -7.61
C ALA A 132 -5.14 -30.59 -8.28
N ALA A 133 -4.11 -29.98 -7.69
CA ALA A 133 -2.75 -29.92 -8.21
C ALA A 133 -1.70 -30.57 -7.28
N SER A 134 -2.11 -31.58 -6.51
CA SER A 134 -1.24 -32.46 -5.71
C SER A 134 -1.40 -33.91 -6.13
#